data_AF-A0A849DWP6-F1
#
_entry.id   AF-A0A849DWP6-F1
#
_cell.length_a   1.000
_cell.length_b   1.000
_cell.length_c   1.000
_cell.angle_alpha   90.00
_cell.angle_beta   90.00
_cell.angle_gamma   90.00
#
_symmetry.space_group_name_H-M   'P 1'
#
loop_
_entity.id
_entity.type
_entity.pdbx_description
1 polymer ?
#
loop_
_entity_poly.entity_id
_entity_poly.type
_entity_poly.pdbx_seq_one_letter_code
_entity_poly.pdbx_strand_id
1 'polypeptide(L)' 'MASFIILSGAILLTPPAKAELREFKTPDGKSVMAEIVGYNAKLGKVELKRENGKRVKVKPSVFVEEDQQYITDW' A
#
# COMPACT_ATOMS: atom_id res chain seq x y z
N MET A 1 -6.81 43.34 -23.63
CA MET A 1 -7.16 42.56 -22.41
C MET A 1 -7.32 41.10 -22.82
N ALA A 2 -6.46 40.22 -22.30
CA ALA A 2 -6.73 38.80 -22.05
C ALA A 2 -5.45 38.18 -21.47
N SER A 3 -5.36 38.15 -20.12
CA SER A 3 -4.34 37.39 -19.41
C SER A 3 -4.69 35.90 -19.48
N PHE A 4 -3.82 35.08 -20.06
CA PHE A 4 -3.90 33.63 -19.97
C PHE A 4 -2.94 33.16 -18.86
N ILE A 5 -3.47 32.93 -17.67
CA ILE A 5 -2.75 32.23 -16.61
C ILE A 5 -2.85 30.75 -16.92
N ILE A 6 -1.81 30.17 -17.53
CA ILE A 6 -1.69 28.71 -17.60
C ILE A 6 -1.22 28.24 -16.23
N LEU A 7 -2.18 27.91 -15.38
CA LEU A 7 -1.93 27.19 -14.13
C LEU A 7 -1.57 25.75 -14.53
N SER A 8 -0.28 25.46 -14.70
CA SER A 8 0.22 24.09 -14.87
C SER A 8 0.04 23.31 -13.57
N GLY A 9 -1.19 22.87 -13.32
CA GLY A 9 -1.50 21.85 -12.33
C GLY A 9 -0.99 20.52 -12.85
N ALA A 10 0.24 20.17 -12.49
CA ALA A 10 0.73 18.80 -12.62
C ALA A 10 -0.09 17.92 -11.67
N ILE A 11 -1.22 17.42 -12.15
CA ILE A 11 -1.93 16.31 -11.50
C ILE A 11 -0.98 15.13 -11.61
N LEU A 12 -0.28 14.83 -10.51
CA LEU A 12 0.43 13.57 -10.34
C LEU A 12 -0.63 12.48 -10.38
N LEU A 13 -0.82 11.91 -11.56
CA LEU A 13 -1.64 10.74 -11.79
C LEU A 13 -0.90 9.58 -11.11
N THR A 14 -1.16 9.36 -9.81
CA THR A 14 -0.62 8.20 -9.10
C THR A 14 -1.13 6.95 -9.82
N PRO A 15 -0.26 6.14 -10.45
CA PRO A 15 -0.73 4.90 -11.05
C PRO A 15 -1.39 4.05 -9.97
N PRO A 16 -2.53 3.40 -10.25
CA PRO A 16 -3.17 2.52 -9.29
C PRO A 16 -2.15 1.50 -8.83
N ALA A 17 -1.98 1.39 -7.51
CA ALA A 17 -0.97 0.58 -6.85
C ALA A 17 -1.01 -0.86 -7.36
N LYS A 18 -0.19 -1.13 -8.38
CA LYS A 18 0.04 -2.47 -8.87
C LYS A 18 0.63 -3.24 -7.69
N ALA A 19 0.21 -4.49 -7.49
CA ALA A 19 0.77 -5.33 -6.44
C ALA A 19 2.31 -5.40 -6.60
N GLU A 20 3.01 -4.56 -5.84
CA GLU A 20 4.46 -4.40 -5.87
C GLU A 20 5.05 -5.03 -4.62
N LEU A 21 6.16 -5.75 -4.80
CA LEU A 21 6.90 -6.34 -3.69
C LEU A 21 7.55 -5.20 -2.88
N ARG A 22 7.10 -5.01 -1.64
CA ARG A 22 7.53 -3.94 -0.75
C ARG A 22 7.89 -4.48 0.63
N GLU A 23 8.75 -3.74 1.31
CA GLU A 23 9.07 -3.96 2.71
C GLU A 23 7.92 -3.43 3.60
N PHE A 24 7.28 -4.32 4.34
CA PHE A 24 6.33 -3.97 5.41
C PHE A 24 7.00 -4.09 6.76
N LYS A 25 6.87 -3.06 7.60
CA LYS A 25 7.51 -2.96 8.91
C LYS A 25 6.51 -3.16 10.03
N THR A 26 6.91 -3.93 11.03
CA THR A 26 6.15 -4.11 12.25
C THR A 26 6.71 -3.20 13.35
N PRO A 27 5.89 -2.75 14.32
CA PRO A 27 6.35 -1.85 15.39
C PRO A 27 7.48 -2.42 16.27
N ASP A 28 7.69 -3.73 16.26
CA ASP A 28 8.80 -4.40 16.95
C ASP A 28 10.13 -4.33 16.17
N GLY A 29 10.18 -3.57 15.07
CA GLY A 29 11.36 -3.36 14.25
C GLY A 29 11.67 -4.48 13.27
N LYS A 30 10.77 -5.47 13.12
CA LYS A 30 10.92 -6.47 12.06
C LYS A 30 10.35 -5.95 10.75
N SER A 31 10.85 -6.53 9.67
CA SER A 31 10.40 -6.24 8.31
C SER A 31 10.04 -7.52 7.58
N VAL A 32 9.11 -7.43 6.64
CA VAL A 32 8.76 -8.52 5.73
C VAL A 32 8.60 -7.98 4.32
N MET A 33 9.35 -8.57 3.38
CA MET A 33 9.15 -8.32 1.95
C MET A 33 7.91 -9.09 1.46
N ALA A 34 6.88 -8.37 1.03
CA ALA A 34 5.67 -8.96 0.51
C ALA A 34 4.98 -8.06 -0.53
N GLU A 35 4.10 -8.64 -1.32
CA GLU A 35 3.15 -7.94 -2.19
C GLU A 35 1.72 -8.13 -1.63
N ILE A 36 0.89 -7.10 -1.71
CA ILE A 36 -0.53 -7.25 -1.41
C ILE A 36 -1.19 -7.97 -2.58
N VAL A 37 -1.80 -9.13 -2.30
CA VAL A 37 -2.50 -9.92 -3.32
C VAL A 37 -4.02 -9.87 -3.16
N GLY A 38 -4.51 -9.31 -2.05
CA GLY A 38 -5.93 -9.10 -1.82
C GLY A 38 -6.24 -8.58 -0.43
N TYR A 39 -7.46 -8.08 -0.27
CA TYR A 39 -7.99 -7.63 1.01
C TYR A 39 -9.33 -8.29 1.30
N ASN A 40 -9.47 -8.86 2.50
CA ASN A 40 -10.72 -9.43 2.98
C ASN A 40 -11.41 -8.43 3.92
N ALA A 41 -12.32 -7.63 3.35
CA ALA A 41 -13.08 -6.62 4.09
C ALA A 41 -13.97 -7.19 5.20
N LYS A 42 -14.50 -8.42 5.03
CA LYS A 42 -15.33 -9.06 6.06
C LYS A 42 -14.54 -9.37 7.33
N LEU A 43 -13.26 -9.71 7.18
CA LEU A 43 -12.38 -10.09 8.30
C LEU A 43 -11.40 -8.98 8.70
N GLY A 44 -11.34 -7.88 7.95
CA GLY A 44 -10.35 -6.81 8.11
C GLY A 44 -8.91 -7.33 7.98
N LYS A 45 -8.67 -8.27 7.05
CA LYS A 45 -7.36 -8.90 6.86
C LYS A 45 -6.82 -8.66 5.46
N VAL A 46 -5.56 -8.26 5.38
CA VAL A 46 -4.82 -8.22 4.13
C VAL A 46 -4.19 -9.59 3.86
N GLU A 47 -4.25 -10.04 2.61
CA GLU A 47 -3.52 -11.19 2.11
C GLU A 47 -2.22 -10.69 1.46
N LEU A 48 -1.10 -11.09 2.05
CA LEU A 48 0.24 -10.74 1.60
C LEU A 48 0.91 -11.99 1.03
N LYS A 49 1.52 -11.87 -0.14
CA LYS A 49 2.42 -12.89 -0.68
C LYS A 49 3.85 -12.45 -0.41
N ARG A 50 4.56 -13.21 0.42
CA ARG A 50 5.96 -12.96 0.76
C ARG A 50 6.88 -13.27 -0.41
N GLU A 51 8.12 -12.80 -0.36
CA GLU A 51 9.16 -13.10 -1.36
C GLU A 51 9.35 -14.61 -1.62
N ASN A 52 9.16 -15.44 -0.59
CA ASN A 52 9.25 -16.90 -0.71
C ASN A 52 8.02 -17.56 -1.34
N GLY A 53 7.09 -16.77 -1.88
CA GLY A 53 5.84 -17.24 -2.48
C GLY A 53 4.75 -17.62 -1.48
N LYS A 54 5.04 -17.63 -0.17
CA LYS A 54 4.05 -17.98 0.87
C LYS A 54 3.03 -16.86 1.02
N ARG A 55 1.74 -17.23 1.00
CA ARG A 55 0.64 -16.32 1.30
C ARG A 55 0.29 -16.34 2.77
N VAL A 56 0.09 -15.17 3.35
CA VAL A 56 -0.31 -15.01 4.75
C VAL A 56 -1.45 -14.00 4.84
N LYS A 57 -2.40 -14.25 5.75
CA LYS A 57 -3.51 -13.33 6.03
C LYS A 57 -3.30 -12.71 7.40
N VAL A 58 -3.10 -11.41 7.44
CA VAL A 58 -2.78 -10.67 8.66
C VAL A 58 -3.66 -9.44 8.78
N LYS A 59 -3.85 -8.94 10.01
CA LYS A 59 -4.52 -7.65 10.20
C LYS A 59 -3.53 -6.54 9.83
N PRO A 60 -3.94 -5.47 9.12
CA PRO A 60 -3.06 -4.35 8.82
C PRO A 60 -2.43 -3.74 10.08
N SER A 61 -3.15 -3.74 11.21
CA SER A 61 -2.72 -3.22 12.51
C SER A 61 -1.45 -3.86 13.10
N VAL A 62 -0.92 -4.94 12.50
CA VAL A 62 0.37 -5.50 12.91
C VAL A 62 1.56 -4.70 12.37
N PHE A 63 1.33 -3.86 11.36
CA PHE A 63 2.35 -3.03 10.73
C PHE A 63 2.37 -1.62 11.31
N VAL A 64 3.39 -0.84 10.96
CA VAL A 64 3.46 0.58 11.30
C VAL A 64 2.37 1.38 10.59
N GLU A 65 2.05 2.57 11.09
CA GLU A 65 0.94 3.40 10.59
C GLU A 65 1.04 3.73 9.10
N GLU A 66 2.26 3.99 8.60
CA GLU A 66 2.51 4.24 7.17
C GLU A 66 2.06 3.05 6.31
N ASP A 67 2.40 1.83 6.72
CA ASP A 67 2.05 0.61 6.01
C ASP A 67 0.56 0.26 6.16
N GLN A 68 -0.03 0.58 7.32
CA GLN A 68 -1.47 0.45 7.52
C GLN A 68 -2.25 1.34 6.54
N GLN A 69 -1.81 2.58 6.35
CA GLN A 69 -2.40 3.51 5.41
C GLN A 69 -2.25 2.99 3.98
N TYR A 70 -1.04 2.54 3.61
CA TYR A 70 -0.79 1.94 2.30
C TYR A 70 -1.70 0.74 2.00
N ILE A 71 -1.89 -0.16 2.98
CA ILE A 71 -2.79 -1.32 2.84
C ILE A 71 -4.25 -0.90 2.69
N THR A 72 -4.63 0.23 3.29
CA THR A 72 -6.00 0.77 3.24
C THR A 72 -6.29 1.45 1.90
N ASP A 73 -5.27 2.06 1.30
CA ASP A 73 -5.38 2.78 0.02
C ASP A 73 -5.23 1.88 -1.22
N TRP A 74 -4.81 0.62 -1.04
CA TRP A 74 -4.64 -0.41 -2.08
C TRP A 74 -5.97 -1.08 -2.47
#